data_AF-A0A2N1PWG9-F1
#
_entry.id   AF-A0A2N1PWG9-F1
#
_cell.length_a   1.000
_cell.length_b   1.000
_cell.length_c   1.000
_cell.angle_alpha   90.00
_cell.angle_beta   90.00
_cell.angle_gamma   90.00
#
_symmetry.space_group_name_H-M   'P 1'
#
loop_
_entity.id
_entity.type
_entity.pdbx_description
1 polymer ?
#
loop_
_entity_poly.entity_id
_entity_poly.type
_entity_poly.pdbx_seq_one_letter_code
_entity_poly.pdbx_strand_id
1 'polypeptide(L)' 'IKEGLDADIVLFKNEDNAHVHGNHGTCDYSVYENLPTAGKVISTMLRGKFVLRDGKFSKQTGKLIQGSEFL' A
#
# COMPACT_ATOMS: atom_id res chain seq x y z
N ILE A 1 7.01 -2.12 13.78
CA ILE A 1 7.16 -0.65 13.84
C ILE A 1 8.04 -0.33 15.04
N LYS A 2 9.16 0.39 14.85
CA LYS A 2 10.14 0.71 15.89
C LYS A 2 10.75 2.09 15.62
N GLU A 3 11.10 2.81 16.67
CA GLU A 3 11.81 4.09 16.57
C GLU A 3 13.14 3.95 15.80
N GLY A 4 13.49 5.01 15.05
CA GLY A 4 14.69 5.05 14.21
C GLY A 4 14.53 4.44 12.81
N LEU A 5 13.37 3.85 12.49
CA LEU A 5 13.07 3.32 11.16
C LEU A 5 12.25 4.32 10.31
N ASP A 6 12.32 4.19 8.99
CA ASP A 6 11.49 4.96 8.06
C ASP A 6 9.99 4.75 8.36
N ALA A 7 9.24 5.84 8.35
CA ALA A 7 7.80 5.83 8.59
C ALA A 7 7.00 5.41 7.35
N ASP A 8 7.26 4.17 6.91
CA ASP A 8 6.54 3.48 5.85
C ASP A 8 5.47 2.60 6.48
N ILE A 9 4.24 3.11 6.49
CA ILE A 9 3.16 2.58 7.32
C ILE A 9 1.91 2.41 6.48
N VAL A 10 1.20 1.30 6.69
CA VAL A 10 -0.10 1.03 6.09
C VAL A 10 -1.16 1.04 7.19
N LEU A 11 -2.26 1.75 6.95
CA LEU A 11 -3.46 1.66 7.75
C LEU A 11 -4.38 0.64 7.06
N PHE A 12 -4.54 -0.52 7.70
CA PHE A 12 -5.38 -1.60 7.23
C PHE A 12 -6.67 -1.64 8.05
N LYS A 13 -7.81 -1.78 7.35
CA LYS A 13 -9.12 -1.95 7.97
C LYS A 13 -9.60 -3.37 7.73
N ASN A 14 -9.85 -4.10 8.81
CA ASN A 14 -10.54 -5.38 8.75
C ASN A 14 -11.99 -5.17 8.26
N GLU A 15 -12.45 -6.03 7.37
CA GLU A 15 -13.78 -5.94 6.78
C GLU A 15 -14.27 -7.34 6.43
N ASP A 16 -15.39 -7.74 7.04
CA ASP A 16 -15.98 -9.06 6.82
C ASP A 16 -16.50 -9.17 5.40
N ASN A 17 -16.32 -10.35 4.78
CA ASN A 17 -16.70 -10.62 3.39
C ASN A 17 -16.08 -9.65 2.38
N ALA A 18 -14.92 -9.06 2.69
CA ALA A 18 -14.17 -8.27 1.73
C ALA A 18 -13.67 -9.14 0.57
N HIS A 19 -13.69 -8.57 -0.63
CA HIS A 19 -13.16 -9.19 -1.84
C HIS A 19 -12.33 -8.17 -2.61
N VAL A 20 -11.36 -8.64 -3.39
CA VAL A 20 -10.58 -7.80 -4.28
C VAL A 20 -11.46 -7.29 -5.42
N HIS A 21 -11.52 -5.98 -5.57
CA HIS A 21 -12.22 -5.31 -6.66
C HIS A 21 -11.44 -4.12 -7.21
N GLY A 22 -11.54 -3.94 -8.52
CA GLY A 22 -10.90 -2.84 -9.24
C GLY A 22 -9.38 -2.97 -9.26
N ASN A 23 -8.72 -2.02 -9.95
CA ASN A 23 -7.27 -1.94 -9.97
C ASN A 23 -6.82 -0.48 -10.09
N HIS A 24 -5.58 -0.21 -9.68
CA HIS A 24 -4.90 1.07 -9.92
C HIS A 24 -3.86 0.96 -11.05
N GLY A 25 -3.85 -0.18 -11.75
CA GLY A 25 -2.97 -0.44 -12.88
C GLY A 25 -3.56 0.14 -14.17
N THR A 26 -2.86 -0.07 -15.27
CA THR A 26 -3.33 0.33 -16.61
C THR A 26 -3.96 -0.81 -17.39
N CYS A 27 -4.02 -2.01 -16.81
CA CYS A 27 -4.68 -3.16 -17.41
C CYS A 27 -6.18 -3.12 -17.17
N ASP A 28 -6.93 -3.76 -18.07
CA ASP A 28 -8.39 -3.90 -18.03
C ASP A 28 -8.85 -5.18 -17.30
N TYR A 29 -7.93 -6.01 -16.80
CA TYR A 29 -8.23 -7.22 -16.05
C TYR A 29 -7.43 -7.32 -14.75
N SER A 30 -7.92 -8.17 -13.84
CA SER A 30 -7.23 -8.59 -12.62
C SER A 30 -7.32 -10.11 -12.50
N VAL A 31 -6.18 -10.77 -12.29
CA VAL A 31 -6.15 -12.22 -12.00
C VAL A 31 -6.64 -12.55 -10.58
N TYR A 32 -6.91 -11.52 -9.77
CA TYR A 32 -7.34 -11.65 -8.39
C TYR A 32 -8.77 -11.16 -8.16
N GLU A 33 -9.48 -10.75 -9.22
CA GLU A 33 -10.85 -10.20 -9.10
C GLU A 33 -11.76 -11.19 -8.34
N ASN A 34 -12.56 -10.67 -7.41
CA ASN A 34 -13.46 -11.43 -6.54
C ASN A 34 -12.78 -12.45 -5.61
N LEU A 35 -11.46 -12.41 -5.41
CA LEU A 35 -10.84 -13.23 -4.36
C LEU A 35 -11.13 -12.66 -2.96
N PRO A 36 -11.48 -13.50 -1.98
CA PRO A 36 -11.78 -13.05 -0.62
C PRO A 36 -10.52 -12.52 0.10
N THR A 37 -10.70 -11.51 0.94
CA THR A 37 -9.62 -10.92 1.76
C THR A 37 -10.09 -10.69 3.19
N ALA A 38 -9.14 -10.44 4.10
CA ALA A 38 -9.44 -10.06 5.48
C ALA A 38 -9.88 -8.59 5.65
N GLY A 39 -9.84 -7.80 4.58
CA GLY A 39 -10.08 -6.37 4.61
C GLY A 39 -9.33 -5.60 3.53
N LYS A 40 -9.07 -4.31 3.77
CA LYS A 40 -8.45 -3.41 2.78
C LYS A 40 -7.51 -2.39 3.39
N VAL A 41 -6.55 -1.94 2.58
CA VAL A 41 -5.72 -0.77 2.88
C VAL A 41 -6.55 0.50 2.67
N ILE A 42 -6.63 1.35 3.70
CA ILE A 42 -7.37 2.61 3.65
C ILE A 42 -6.45 3.83 3.52
N SER A 43 -5.20 3.73 3.96
CA SER A 43 -4.19 4.78 3.80
C SER A 43 -2.78 4.19 3.85
N THR A 44 -1.83 4.86 3.20
CA THR A 44 -0.42 4.49 3.15
C THR A 44 0.43 5.74 3.34
N MET A 45 1.43 5.64 4.20
CA MET A 45 2.48 6.62 4.38
C MET A 45 3.80 6.09 3.80
N LEU A 46 4.55 6.99 3.17
CA LEU A 46 5.93 6.78 2.75
C LEU A 46 6.77 7.88 3.41
N ARG A 47 7.75 7.50 4.24
CA ARG A 47 8.61 8.40 5.02
C ARG A 47 7.82 9.49 5.76
N GLY A 48 6.74 9.08 6.42
CA GLY A 48 5.90 9.96 7.25
C GLY A 48 4.95 10.88 6.47
N LYS A 49 4.86 10.74 5.14
CA LYS A 49 3.92 11.49 4.31
C LYS A 49 2.88 10.56 3.71
N PHE A 50 1.61 10.96 3.76
CA PHE A 50 0.55 10.21 3.08
C PHE A 50 0.77 10.22 1.57
N VAL A 51 0.80 9.03 0.98
CA VAL A 51 0.75 8.80 -0.48
C VAL A 51 -0.63 8.27 -0.91
N LEU A 52 -1.34 7.63 0.01
CA LEU A 52 -2.73 7.27 -0.10
C LEU A 52 -3.42 7.72 1.20
N ARG A 53 -4.46 8.54 1.11
CA ARG A 53 -5.24 8.97 2.27
C ARG A 53 -6.73 8.80 1.98
N ASP A 54 -7.40 8.01 2.80
CA ASP A 54 -8.83 7.69 2.67
C ASP A 54 -9.20 7.24 1.25
N GLY A 55 -8.40 6.33 0.68
CA GLY A 55 -8.57 5.81 -0.68
C GLY A 55 -8.19 6.77 -1.81
N LYS A 56 -7.73 8.00 -1.51
CA LYS A 56 -7.29 8.97 -2.53
C LYS A 56 -5.78 8.99 -2.64
N PHE A 57 -5.27 8.67 -3.84
CA PHE A 57 -3.84 8.70 -4.13
C PHE A 57 -3.35 10.13 -4.34
N SER A 58 -2.15 10.42 -3.83
CA SER A 58 -1.41 11.65 -4.10
C SER A 58 -0.07 11.31 -4.72
N LYS A 59 0.28 11.99 -5.81
CA LYS A 59 1.52 11.73 -6.54
C LYS A 59 2.72 11.96 -5.63
N GLN A 60 3.58 10.95 -5.53
CA GLN A 60 4.87 11.04 -4.86
C GLN A 60 5.95 10.38 -5.71
N THR A 61 7.20 10.77 -5.47
CA THR A 61 8.37 10.25 -6.16
C THR A 61 9.21 9.46 -5.16
N GLY A 62 9.43 8.18 -5.46
CA GLY A 62 10.32 7.33 -4.67
C GLY A 62 11.76 7.84 -4.71
N LYS A 63 12.59 7.31 -3.81
CA LYS A 63 14.05 7.49 -3.87
C LYS A 63 14.69 6.13 -3.98
N LEU A 64 15.78 6.03 -4.75
CA LEU A 64 16.63 4.86 -4.75
C LEU A 64 17.11 4.59 -3.31
N ILE A 65 16.96 3.35 -2.86
CA ILE A 65 17.59 2.86 -1.64
C ILE A 65 18.83 2.11 -2.07
N GLN A 66 19.97 2.47 -1.49
CA GLN A 66 21.20 1.69 -1.70
C GLN A 66 21.02 0.31 -1.07
N GLY A 67 21.22 -0.74 -1.85
CA GLY A 67 21.28 -2.10 -1.31
C GLY A 67 22.45 -2.23 -0.36
N SER A 68 22.32 -3.05 0.68
CA SER A 68 23.46 -3.37 1.54
C SER A 68 24.52 -4.11 0.74
N GLU A 69 25.78 -3.76 0.94
CA GLU A 69 26.87 -4.67 0.57
C GLU A 69 26.76 -5.88 1.50
N PHE A 70 26.23 -6.99 1.00
CA PHE A 70 26.45 -8.27 1.63
C PHE A 70 27.90 -8.67 1.33
N LEU A 71 28.80 -8.37 2.26
CA LEU A 71 30.12 -8.96 2.45
C LEU A 71 30.26 -9.43 3.90
#